data_AF-A0A929D926-F1
#
_entry.id   AF-A0A929D926-F1
#
_cell.length_a   1.000
_cell.length_b   1.000
_cell.length_c   1.000
_cell.angle_alpha   90.00
_cell.angle_beta   90.00
_cell.angle_gamma   90.00
#
_symmetry.space_group_name_H-M   'P 1'
#
loop_
_entity.id
_entity.type
_entity.pdbx_description
1 polymer ?
#
loop_
_entity_poly.entity_id
_entity_poly.type
_entity_poly.pdbx_seq_one_letter_code
_entity_poly.pdbx_strand_id
1 'polypeptide(L)'
;PTKPVNFYLTVKELDTIVLSGSGNIEAPDLEAEQICVKISGSGDVEMGDLSADVIKVQVTGSGNLGISESVAREQQVTISGSGDVGIGDLDADVIEVQVTGSGNVDISDGAVEEQAITISGSGDYEARNVESAKADVHISGSGSATIWVRDRLDITISGSGDIYYVGRPAISQTVTGSGDVEQIRG
;
A
#
# COMPACT_ATOMS: atom_id res chain seq x y z
N PRO A 1 -14.62 20.60 -28.64
CA PRO A 1 -14.29 20.79 -27.22
C PRO A 1 -15.43 20.28 -26.32
N THR A 2 -15.22 19.15 -25.67
CA THR A 2 -16.10 18.69 -24.59
C THR A 2 -15.76 19.46 -23.32
N LYS A 3 -16.77 19.97 -22.63
CA LYS A 3 -16.58 20.54 -21.29
C LYS A 3 -16.53 19.39 -20.27
N PRO A 4 -15.75 19.50 -19.19
CA PRO A 4 -15.76 18.51 -18.13
C PRO A 4 -17.17 18.41 -17.51
N VAL A 5 -17.53 17.20 -17.08
CA VAL A 5 -18.77 16.93 -16.36
C VAL A 5 -18.41 16.70 -14.90
N ASN A 6 -18.92 17.54 -14.01
CA ASN A 6 -18.62 17.47 -12.58
C ASN A 6 -19.88 17.00 -11.83
N PHE A 7 -19.72 16.04 -10.92
CA PHE A 7 -20.77 15.56 -10.03
C PHE A 7 -20.35 15.80 -8.58
N TYR A 8 -21.30 16.19 -7.73
CA TYR A 8 -21.10 16.32 -6.29
C TYR A 8 -22.14 15.43 -5.61
N LEU A 9 -21.69 14.51 -4.76
CA LEU A 9 -22.54 13.56 -4.06
C LEU A 9 -22.33 13.70 -2.55
N THR A 10 -23.41 13.67 -1.79
CA THR A 10 -23.38 13.57 -0.33
C THR A 10 -24.07 12.29 0.06
N VAL A 11 -23.39 11.45 0.83
CA VAL A 11 -23.90 10.18 1.36
C VAL A 11 -23.90 10.23 2.88
N LYS A 12 -24.71 9.39 3.51
CA LYS A 12 -24.72 9.26 4.97
C LYS A 12 -23.65 8.29 5.47
N GLU A 13 -23.45 7.21 4.73
CA GLU A 13 -22.51 6.13 4.97
C GLU A 13 -21.87 5.81 3.62
N LEU A 14 -20.57 5.55 3.61
CA LEU A 14 -19.81 5.24 2.39
C LEU A 14 -18.93 4.00 2.59
N ASP A 15 -19.43 2.87 2.12
CA ASP A 15 -18.70 1.60 2.26
C ASP A 15 -17.78 1.32 1.07
N THR A 16 -18.05 1.91 -0.10
CA THR A 16 -17.33 1.57 -1.32
C THR A 16 -17.27 2.72 -2.33
N ILE A 17 -16.08 2.94 -2.89
CA ILE A 17 -15.81 3.79 -4.05
C ILE A 17 -15.32 2.89 -5.20
N VAL A 18 -15.93 3.03 -6.39
CA VAL A 18 -15.49 2.29 -7.59
C VAL A 18 -15.23 3.25 -8.74
N LEU A 19 -14.01 3.21 -9.26
CA LEU A 19 -13.59 3.94 -10.44
C LEU A 19 -13.16 2.99 -11.56
N SER A 20 -14.02 2.82 -12.56
CA SER A 20 -13.77 1.93 -13.71
C SER A 20 -13.46 2.67 -15.01
N GLY A 21 -13.57 4.00 -15.03
CA GLY A 21 -13.38 4.85 -16.22
C GLY A 21 -12.09 5.66 -16.17
N SER A 22 -12.07 6.77 -16.90
CA SER A 22 -10.97 7.73 -16.93
C SER A 22 -11.29 9.04 -16.20
N GLY A 23 -12.37 9.05 -15.40
CA GLY A 23 -12.73 10.19 -14.57
C GLY A 23 -11.96 10.16 -13.27
N ASN A 24 -11.89 11.28 -12.57
CA ASN A 24 -11.21 11.36 -11.28
C ASN A 24 -12.24 11.47 -10.16
N ILE A 25 -11.87 10.99 -8.98
CA ILE A 25 -12.67 11.12 -7.76
C ILE A 25 -11.84 11.88 -6.75
N GLU A 26 -12.42 12.92 -6.18
CA GLU A 26 -11.89 13.61 -5.01
C GLU A 26 -12.85 13.34 -3.85
N ALA A 27 -12.34 12.77 -2.77
CA ALA A 27 -13.08 12.55 -1.53
C ALA A 27 -12.42 13.37 -0.41
N PRO A 28 -13.19 14.19 0.34
CA PRO A 28 -12.66 14.83 1.54
C PRO A 28 -12.46 13.80 2.66
N ASP A 29 -12.12 14.29 3.85
CA ASP A 29 -11.97 13.46 5.03
C ASP A 29 -13.21 12.59 5.29
N LEU A 30 -12.97 11.35 5.71
CA LEU A 30 -14.02 10.34 5.83
C LEU A 30 -13.78 9.42 7.03
N GLU A 31 -14.84 9.19 7.77
CA GLU A 31 -14.92 8.19 8.85
C GLU A 31 -15.93 7.11 8.46
N ALA A 32 -15.55 5.84 8.59
CA ALA A 32 -16.41 4.70 8.29
C ALA A 32 -16.09 3.51 9.21
N GLU A 33 -16.98 2.53 9.34
CA GLU A 33 -16.59 1.25 9.96
C GLU A 33 -15.67 0.46 9.02
N GLN A 34 -16.04 0.38 7.73
CA GLN A 34 -15.26 -0.27 6.70
C GLN A 34 -15.40 0.50 5.39
N ILE A 35 -14.32 0.56 4.62
CA ILE A 35 -14.34 1.16 3.30
C ILE A 35 -13.53 0.35 2.29
N CYS A 36 -14.04 0.28 1.07
CA CYS A 36 -13.36 -0.34 -0.07
C CYS A 36 -13.23 0.63 -1.24
N VAL A 37 -12.00 0.91 -1.68
CA VAL A 37 -11.72 1.71 -2.88
C VAL A 37 -11.23 0.78 -3.98
N LYS A 38 -11.91 0.79 -5.13
CA LYS A 38 -11.57 -0.05 -6.29
C LYS A 38 -11.29 0.80 -7.51
N ILE A 39 -10.10 0.66 -8.09
CA ILE A 39 -9.69 1.35 -9.31
C ILE A 39 -9.35 0.33 -10.38
N SER A 40 -10.24 0.19 -11.37
CA SER A 40 -10.03 -0.67 -12.53
C SER A 40 -9.83 0.11 -13.83
N GLY A 41 -10.05 1.42 -13.78
CA GLY A 41 -9.87 2.33 -14.92
C GLY A 41 -8.48 2.95 -15.00
N SER A 42 -8.42 4.12 -15.62
CA SER A 42 -7.18 4.90 -15.81
C SER A 42 -7.26 6.30 -15.19
N GLY A 43 -8.34 6.60 -14.47
CA GLY A 43 -8.48 7.84 -13.73
C GLY A 43 -8.05 7.65 -12.29
N ASP A 44 -7.87 8.76 -11.59
CA ASP A 44 -7.24 8.78 -10.27
C ASP A 44 -8.26 9.04 -9.16
N VAL A 45 -7.93 8.58 -7.96
CA VAL A 45 -8.69 8.87 -6.74
C VAL A 45 -7.77 9.60 -5.78
N GLU A 46 -8.20 10.76 -5.31
CA GLU A 46 -7.52 11.51 -4.25
C GLU A 46 -8.44 11.58 -3.04
N MET A 47 -7.93 11.18 -1.88
CA MET A 47 -8.65 11.18 -0.61
C MET A 47 -7.92 12.07 0.41
N GLY A 48 -8.71 12.79 1.21
CA GLY A 48 -8.23 13.43 2.44
C GLY A 48 -7.88 12.41 3.51
N ASP A 49 -8.20 12.74 4.75
CA ASP A 49 -7.92 11.85 5.89
C ASP A 49 -8.97 10.74 5.95
N LEU A 50 -8.53 9.50 6.12
CA LEU A 50 -9.41 8.34 6.12
C LEU A 50 -9.27 7.55 7.42
N SER A 51 -10.36 7.43 8.18
CA SER A 51 -10.40 6.63 9.41
C SER A 51 -11.45 5.52 9.31
N ALA A 52 -11.04 4.27 9.49
CA ALA A 52 -11.96 3.14 9.57
C ALA A 52 -11.39 1.92 10.28
N ASP A 53 -12.23 0.99 10.75
CA ASP A 53 -11.70 -0.28 11.30
C ASP A 53 -10.98 -1.09 10.20
N VAL A 54 -11.51 -1.08 8.98
CA VAL A 54 -10.91 -1.78 7.83
C VAL A 54 -10.95 -0.93 6.58
N ILE A 55 -9.77 -0.67 6.00
CA ILE A 55 -9.62 0.02 4.71
C ILE A 55 -9.09 -0.98 3.69
N LYS A 56 -9.78 -1.13 2.55
CA LYS A 56 -9.38 -2.02 1.45
C LYS A 56 -9.19 -1.25 0.17
N VAL A 57 -7.99 -1.30 -0.39
CA VAL A 57 -7.64 -0.70 -1.67
C VAL A 57 -7.38 -1.80 -2.69
N GLN A 58 -8.02 -1.70 -3.86
CA GLN A 58 -7.81 -2.62 -4.97
C GLN A 58 -7.54 -1.85 -6.27
N VAL A 59 -6.33 -1.96 -6.79
CA VAL A 59 -5.91 -1.34 -8.06
C VAL A 59 -5.62 -2.42 -9.09
N THR A 60 -6.53 -2.61 -10.03
CA THR A 60 -6.36 -3.53 -11.17
C THR A 60 -6.12 -2.81 -12.49
N GLY A 61 -6.37 -1.50 -12.53
CA GLY A 61 -6.18 -0.64 -13.70
C GLY A 61 -4.81 0.03 -13.73
N SER A 62 -4.77 1.23 -14.31
CA SER A 62 -3.57 2.07 -14.39
C SER A 62 -3.76 3.43 -13.73
N GLY A 63 -4.91 3.65 -13.08
CA GLY A 63 -5.17 4.83 -12.28
C GLY A 63 -4.59 4.71 -10.87
N ASN A 64 -4.28 5.85 -10.27
CA ASN A 64 -3.58 5.93 -9.00
C ASN A 64 -4.54 6.27 -7.85
N LEU A 65 -4.12 5.96 -6.63
CA LEU A 65 -4.80 6.38 -5.41
C LEU A 65 -3.84 7.19 -4.53
N GLY A 66 -4.25 8.39 -4.12
CA GLY A 66 -3.63 9.16 -3.05
C GLY A 66 -4.54 9.18 -1.81
N ILE A 67 -3.96 8.95 -0.63
CA ILE A 67 -4.60 9.14 0.68
C ILE A 67 -3.69 10.02 1.52
N SER A 68 -4.23 11.08 2.12
CA SER A 68 -3.43 12.03 2.91
C SER A 68 -2.97 11.42 4.24
N GLU A 69 -3.92 10.90 5.03
CA GLU A 69 -3.69 10.17 6.28
C GLU A 69 -4.61 8.94 6.31
N SER A 70 -4.09 7.80 6.76
CA SER A 70 -4.87 6.56 6.90
C SER A 70 -4.76 6.04 8.33
N VAL A 71 -5.87 6.03 9.06
CA VAL A 71 -5.98 5.50 10.42
C VAL A 71 -6.88 4.29 10.42
N ALA A 72 -6.35 3.10 10.69
CA ALA A 72 -7.17 1.89 10.67
C ALA A 72 -6.71 0.78 11.60
N ARG A 73 -7.62 -0.11 12.00
CA ARG A 73 -7.17 -1.37 12.61
C ARG A 73 -6.46 -2.24 11.56
N GLU A 74 -6.99 -2.27 10.34
CA GLU A 74 -6.45 -3.12 9.25
C GLU A 74 -6.51 -2.39 7.90
N GLN A 75 -5.33 -2.18 7.30
CA GLN A 75 -5.18 -1.61 5.97
C GLN A 75 -4.76 -2.70 4.98
N GLN A 76 -5.58 -2.97 3.97
CA GLN A 76 -5.27 -3.92 2.90
C GLN A 76 -5.07 -3.19 1.58
N VAL A 77 -3.97 -3.45 0.88
CA VAL A 77 -3.67 -2.89 -0.44
C VAL A 77 -3.35 -4.02 -1.41
N THR A 78 -4.12 -4.12 -2.49
CA THR A 78 -3.88 -5.08 -3.57
C THR A 78 -3.67 -4.37 -4.89
N ILE A 79 -2.50 -4.57 -5.51
CA ILE A 79 -2.18 -4.05 -6.84
C ILE A 79 -1.91 -5.21 -7.80
N SER A 80 -2.81 -5.39 -8.75
CA SER A 80 -2.64 -6.31 -9.88
C SER A 80 -2.43 -5.61 -11.22
N GLY A 81 -2.64 -4.29 -11.25
CA GLY A 81 -2.44 -3.45 -12.42
C GLY A 81 -1.08 -2.76 -12.45
N SER A 82 -1.07 -1.54 -12.99
CA SER A 82 0.14 -0.70 -13.11
C SER A 82 -0.04 0.68 -12.48
N GLY A 83 -1.17 0.92 -11.81
CA GLY A 83 -1.38 2.14 -11.02
C GLY A 83 -0.77 2.01 -9.64
N ASP A 84 -0.45 3.16 -9.07
CA ASP A 84 0.28 3.29 -7.81
C ASP A 84 -0.67 3.70 -6.67
N VAL A 85 -0.26 3.40 -5.44
CA VAL A 85 -0.95 3.80 -4.21
C VAL A 85 0.02 4.61 -3.36
N GLY A 86 -0.31 5.87 -3.11
CA GLY A 86 0.41 6.75 -2.20
C GLY A 86 -0.38 6.99 -0.91
N ILE A 87 0.27 6.84 0.23
CA ILE A 87 -0.26 7.19 1.55
C ILE A 87 0.71 8.18 2.21
N GLY A 88 0.21 9.31 2.69
CA GLY A 88 1.02 10.29 3.42
C GLY A 88 1.45 9.73 4.77
N ASP A 89 0.52 9.70 5.73
CA ASP A 89 0.74 9.14 7.07
C ASP A 89 -0.14 7.90 7.30
N LEU A 90 0.41 6.88 7.97
CA LEU A 90 -0.29 5.64 8.28
C LEU A 90 -0.20 5.33 9.78
N ASP A 91 -1.35 5.18 10.43
CA ASP A 91 -1.46 4.62 11.79
C ASP A 91 -2.37 3.38 11.75
N ALA A 92 -1.79 2.18 11.92
CA ALA A 92 -2.60 0.96 11.93
C ALA A 92 -2.06 -0.19 12.78
N ASP A 93 -2.92 -1.14 13.17
CA ASP A 93 -2.38 -2.36 13.79
C ASP A 93 -1.63 -3.19 12.73
N VAL A 94 -2.25 -3.40 11.57
CA VAL A 94 -1.69 -4.22 10.50
C VAL A 94 -1.87 -3.56 9.14
N ILE A 95 -0.80 -3.56 8.34
CA ILE A 95 -0.88 -3.33 6.91
C ILE A 95 -0.54 -4.61 6.13
N GLU A 96 -1.44 -5.00 5.24
CA GLU A 96 -1.25 -6.10 4.29
C GLU A 96 -1.13 -5.53 2.87
N VAL A 97 -0.01 -5.82 2.20
CA VAL A 97 0.25 -5.37 0.83
C VAL A 97 0.49 -6.56 -0.08
N GLN A 98 -0.27 -6.65 -1.17
CA GLN A 98 -0.07 -7.63 -2.22
C GLN A 98 0.13 -6.96 -3.58
N VAL A 99 1.32 -7.11 -4.15
CA VAL A 99 1.68 -6.58 -5.47
C VAL A 99 1.98 -7.74 -6.43
N THR A 100 1.04 -8.02 -7.33
CA THR A 100 1.25 -8.97 -8.45
C THR A 100 1.52 -8.25 -9.77
N GLY A 101 1.18 -6.97 -9.85
CA GLY A 101 1.36 -6.13 -11.04
C GLY A 101 2.72 -5.45 -11.11
N SER A 102 2.73 -4.23 -11.60
CA SER A 102 3.94 -3.40 -11.72
C SER A 102 3.78 -2.00 -11.11
N GLY A 103 2.65 -1.73 -10.48
CA GLY A 103 2.46 -0.50 -9.70
C GLY A 103 3.07 -0.63 -8.32
N ASN A 104 3.33 0.52 -7.70
CA ASN A 104 4.04 0.66 -6.45
C ASN A 104 3.11 1.05 -5.31
N VAL A 105 3.57 0.80 -4.09
CA VAL A 105 2.96 1.32 -2.87
C VAL A 105 3.99 2.16 -2.14
N ASP A 106 3.73 3.45 -2.00
CA ASP A 106 4.60 4.42 -1.33
C ASP A 106 3.89 4.97 -0.08
N ILE A 107 4.52 4.83 1.10
CA ILE A 107 4.01 5.34 2.37
C ILE A 107 5.06 6.26 3.00
N SER A 108 4.70 7.53 3.17
CA SER A 108 5.70 8.58 3.44
C SER A 108 6.16 8.60 4.90
N ASP A 109 5.26 8.35 5.84
CA ASP A 109 5.51 8.31 7.29
C ASP A 109 4.46 7.42 8.00
N GLY A 110 4.70 7.09 9.27
CA GLY A 110 3.70 6.44 10.11
C GLY A 110 4.24 5.35 11.03
N ALA A 111 3.32 4.59 11.62
CA ALA A 111 3.63 3.45 12.47
C ALA A 111 2.56 2.35 12.35
N VAL A 112 3.02 1.10 12.44
CA VAL A 112 2.14 -0.05 12.55
C VAL A 112 2.64 -1.08 13.57
N GLU A 113 1.82 -2.01 14.01
CA GLU A 113 2.33 -3.17 14.76
C GLU A 113 2.97 -4.20 13.80
N GLU A 114 2.34 -4.48 12.65
CA GLU A 114 2.79 -5.49 11.69
C GLU A 114 2.69 -5.06 10.22
N GLN A 115 3.74 -5.33 9.45
CA GLN A 115 3.75 -5.24 7.99
C GLN A 115 3.76 -6.65 7.37
N ALA A 116 2.73 -7.01 6.61
CA ALA A 116 2.64 -8.27 5.86
C ALA A 116 2.69 -8.00 4.36
N ILE A 117 3.83 -8.29 3.72
CA ILE A 117 4.13 -7.82 2.37
C ILE A 117 4.37 -9.01 1.44
N THR A 118 3.64 -9.08 0.33
CA THR A 118 3.83 -10.07 -0.74
C THR A 118 4.00 -9.39 -2.09
N ILE A 119 5.18 -9.58 -2.70
CA ILE A 119 5.51 -9.05 -4.03
C ILE A 119 5.83 -10.20 -4.97
N SER A 120 4.90 -10.51 -5.87
CA SER A 120 5.10 -11.50 -6.93
C SER A 120 5.33 -10.87 -8.31
N GLY A 121 5.08 -9.57 -8.44
CA GLY A 121 5.28 -8.81 -9.67
C GLY A 121 6.64 -8.08 -9.72
N SER A 122 6.61 -6.90 -10.34
CA SER A 122 7.79 -6.04 -10.49
C SER A 122 7.63 -4.67 -9.85
N GLY A 123 6.52 -4.44 -9.14
CA GLY A 123 6.30 -3.20 -8.40
C GLY A 123 6.96 -3.26 -7.03
N ASP A 124 7.18 -2.08 -6.46
CA ASP A 124 7.94 -1.87 -5.24
C ASP A 124 7.03 -1.45 -4.07
N TYR A 125 7.49 -1.75 -2.86
CA TYR A 125 6.90 -1.25 -1.61
C TYR A 125 7.91 -0.36 -0.90
N GLU A 126 7.62 0.93 -0.77
CA GLU A 126 8.49 1.91 -0.12
C GLU A 126 7.80 2.45 1.14
N ALA A 127 8.26 2.00 2.29
CA ALA A 127 7.73 2.37 3.60
C ALA A 127 8.87 2.56 4.62
N ARG A 128 9.99 3.15 4.17
CA ARG A 128 11.18 3.34 4.99
C ARG A 128 10.92 4.08 6.31
N ASN A 129 9.96 4.99 6.35
CA ASN A 129 9.65 5.76 7.55
C ASN A 129 8.46 5.20 8.34
N VAL A 130 7.89 4.06 7.92
CA VAL A 130 6.80 3.41 8.65
C VAL A 130 7.38 2.43 9.64
N GLU A 131 7.46 2.82 10.91
CA GLU A 131 8.02 1.96 11.95
C GLU A 131 7.07 0.82 12.32
N SER A 132 7.55 -0.42 12.26
CA SER A 132 6.80 -1.60 12.71
C SER A 132 7.51 -2.38 13.82
N ALA A 133 6.74 -3.07 14.66
CA ALA A 133 7.31 -4.05 15.58
C ALA A 133 7.77 -5.30 14.81
N LYS A 134 6.93 -5.77 13.87
CA LYS A 134 7.16 -6.98 13.09
C LYS A 134 6.94 -6.76 11.60
N ALA A 135 7.65 -7.51 10.78
CA ALA A 135 7.33 -7.65 9.38
C ALA A 135 7.53 -9.08 8.87
N ASP A 136 6.63 -9.52 8.00
CA ASP A 136 6.73 -10.73 7.18
C ASP A 136 6.74 -10.31 5.71
N VAL A 137 7.85 -10.59 5.02
CA VAL A 137 8.07 -10.16 3.63
C VAL A 137 8.33 -11.37 2.74
N HIS A 138 7.47 -11.55 1.75
CA HIS A 138 7.60 -12.57 0.70
C HIS A 138 7.78 -11.94 -0.68
N ILE A 139 8.93 -12.16 -1.32
CA ILE A 139 9.20 -11.69 -2.69
C ILE A 139 9.47 -12.88 -3.59
N SER A 140 8.60 -13.14 -4.55
CA SER A 140 8.82 -14.16 -5.59
C SER A 140 9.06 -13.55 -6.98
N GLY A 141 8.91 -12.23 -7.10
CA GLY A 141 9.10 -11.48 -8.34
C GLY A 141 10.47 -10.79 -8.43
N SER A 142 10.47 -9.63 -9.07
CA SER A 142 11.65 -8.77 -9.25
C SER A 142 11.52 -7.41 -8.58
N GLY A 143 10.38 -7.10 -7.96
CA GLY A 143 10.17 -5.88 -7.19
C GLY A 143 10.88 -5.92 -5.84
N SER A 144 11.01 -4.76 -5.21
CA SER A 144 11.75 -4.57 -3.95
C SER A 144 10.85 -4.08 -2.82
N ALA A 145 11.31 -4.27 -1.59
CA ALA A 145 10.65 -3.71 -0.40
C ALA A 145 11.64 -2.92 0.47
N THR A 146 11.31 -1.69 0.83
CA THR A 146 12.03 -0.88 1.82
C THR A 146 11.17 -0.70 3.07
N ILE A 147 11.64 -1.19 4.22
CA ILE A 147 10.84 -1.24 5.45
C ILE A 147 11.62 -0.84 6.71
N TRP A 148 10.93 -0.38 7.75
CA TRP A 148 11.51 -0.19 9.09
C TRP A 148 10.92 -1.16 10.10
N VAL A 149 11.79 -1.94 10.77
CA VAL A 149 11.36 -2.98 11.71
C VAL A 149 12.18 -2.96 12.99
N ARG A 150 11.50 -2.94 14.15
CA ARG A 150 12.15 -2.89 15.47
C ARG A 150 12.53 -4.27 16.01
N ASP A 151 11.60 -5.24 15.99
CA ASP A 151 11.71 -6.42 16.84
C ASP A 151 11.95 -7.72 16.04
N ARG A 152 11.15 -8.00 15.01
CA ARG A 152 11.23 -9.26 14.24
C ARG A 152 10.98 -9.05 12.75
N LEU A 153 11.88 -9.59 11.92
CA LEU A 153 11.76 -9.54 10.47
C LEU A 153 11.92 -10.96 9.89
N ASP A 154 10.81 -11.51 9.39
CA ASP A 154 10.79 -12.76 8.64
C ASP A 154 10.82 -12.45 7.14
N ILE A 155 11.75 -13.08 6.41
CA ILE A 155 12.00 -12.83 4.99
C ILE A 155 12.01 -14.13 4.20
N THR A 156 11.27 -14.15 3.10
CA THR A 156 11.41 -15.16 2.05
C THR A 156 11.56 -14.49 0.69
N ILE A 157 12.69 -14.71 0.02
CA ILE A 157 12.90 -14.31 -1.36
C ILE A 157 13.05 -15.57 -2.22
N SER A 158 12.23 -15.68 -3.27
CA SER A 158 12.27 -16.71 -4.30
C SER A 158 12.26 -16.07 -5.69
N GLY A 159 13.20 -15.17 -5.95
CA GLY A 159 13.23 -14.34 -7.16
C GLY A 159 14.51 -13.51 -7.28
N SER A 160 14.37 -12.33 -7.88
CA SER A 160 15.49 -11.40 -8.11
C SER A 160 15.28 -10.04 -7.42
N GLY A 161 14.20 -9.90 -6.65
CA GLY A 161 13.90 -8.68 -5.91
C GLY A 161 14.70 -8.55 -4.62
N ASP A 162 14.84 -7.32 -4.13
CA ASP A 162 15.67 -7.00 -2.98
C ASP A 162 14.83 -6.51 -1.79
N ILE A 163 15.34 -6.71 -0.59
CA ILE A 163 14.76 -6.14 0.64
C ILE A 163 15.79 -5.23 1.29
N TYR A 164 15.39 -3.98 1.49
CA TYR A 164 16.15 -3.00 2.23
C TYR A 164 15.44 -2.74 3.55
N TYR A 165 16.17 -2.77 4.67
CA TYR A 165 15.55 -2.55 5.97
C TYR A 165 16.32 -1.59 6.87
N VAL A 166 15.55 -0.85 7.67
CA VAL A 166 16.02 -0.02 8.79
C VAL A 166 15.64 -0.69 10.11
N GLY A 167 16.34 -0.33 11.18
CA GLY A 167 16.09 -0.86 12.53
C GLY A 167 17.06 -1.97 12.92
N ARG A 168 16.74 -2.70 14.00
CA ARG A 168 17.59 -3.77 14.55
C ARG A 168 16.78 -5.01 14.96
N PRO A 169 16.00 -5.61 14.05
CA PRO A 169 15.16 -6.76 14.36
C PRO A 169 15.98 -8.05 14.52
N ALA A 170 15.38 -9.05 15.16
CA ALA A 170 15.80 -10.44 14.99
C ALA A 170 15.36 -10.92 13.60
N ILE A 171 16.31 -11.36 12.79
CA ILE A 171 16.07 -11.70 11.37
C ILE A 171 16.04 -13.22 11.18
N SER A 172 15.02 -13.69 10.48
CA SER A 172 14.94 -15.04 9.90
C SER A 172 14.76 -14.89 8.40
N GLN A 173 15.71 -15.37 7.60
CA GLN A 173 15.66 -15.17 6.15
C GLN A 173 15.91 -16.46 5.37
N THR A 174 15.18 -16.62 4.27
CA THR A 174 15.45 -17.62 3.22
C THR A 174 15.51 -16.91 1.89
N VAL A 175 16.64 -17.05 1.17
CA VAL A 175 16.83 -16.44 -0.15
C VAL A 175 17.19 -17.54 -1.15
N THR A 176 16.35 -17.68 -2.17
CA THR A 176 16.54 -18.58 -3.30
C THR A 176 16.43 -17.76 -4.59
N GLY A 177 17.53 -17.53 -5.28
CA GLY A 177 17.56 -16.70 -6.47
C GLY A 177 18.74 -15.74 -6.45
N SER A 178 18.54 -14.55 -7.02
CA SER A 178 19.59 -13.53 -7.16
C SER A 178 19.33 -12.27 -6.34
N GLY A 179 18.21 -12.20 -5.61
CA GLY A 179 17.88 -11.07 -4.75
C GLY A 179 18.73 -11.00 -3.49
N ASP A 180 18.82 -9.82 -2.91
CA ASP A 180 19.62 -9.51 -1.73
C ASP A 180 18.78 -8.94 -0.59
N VAL A 181 19.35 -9.02 0.63
CA VAL A 181 18.78 -8.41 1.84
C VAL A 181 19.82 -7.49 2.45
N GLU A 182 19.57 -6.19 2.46
CA GLU A 182 20.52 -5.18 2.92
C GLU A 182 19.96 -4.30 4.05
N GLN A 183 20.74 -4.16 5.12
CA GLN A 183 20.46 -3.16 6.13
C GLN A 183 20.94 -1.79 5.65
N ILE A 184 20.04 -0.82 5.57
CA ILE A 184 20.37 0.54 5.18
C ILE A 184 20.40 1.47 6.40
N ARG A 185 21.17 2.57 6.31
CA ARG A 185 21.27 3.54 7.42
C ARG A 185 19.95 4.27 7.57
N GLY A 186 19.52 4.50 8.81
CA GLY A 186 18.44 5.44 9.17
C GLY A 186 18.89 6.87 9.03
#